data_AF-A0A7C5CCB0-F1
#
_entry.id   AF-A0A7C5CCB0-F1
#
_cell.length_a   1.000
_cell.length_b   1.000
_cell.length_c   1.000
_cell.angle_alpha   90.00
_cell.angle_beta   90.00
_cell.angle_gamma   90.00
#
_symmetry.space_group_name_H-M   'P 1'
#
loop_
_entity.id
_entity.type
_entity.pdbx_description
1 polymer ?
#
loop_
_entity_poly.entity_id
_entity_poly.type
_entity_poly.pdbx_seq_one_letter_code
_entity_poly.pdbx_strand_id
1 'polypeptide(L)'
;MQYLTPSTFDEASALALGATGATRFLAGGTDVLVQMHAGGATPDVLIDLKRIPGVYDITRTDDGWSIGVAVPGAVLCEHAALSAEWPGVVEAIDLIGSTQVQGRATPVGNLMNASPAADSVPALIAAGAEVSVLGADGSSRRMAVEDVPTGPGRTALAPGDVVTELHL
;
A
#
# COMPACT_ATOMS: atom_id res chain seq x y z
N MET A 1 18.10 -7.98 9.94
CA MET A 1 17.26 -7.04 9.17
C MET A 1 18.05 -5.79 8.82
N GLN A 2 18.21 -5.52 7.53
CA GLN A 2 18.70 -4.26 6.97
C GLN A 2 17.51 -3.32 6.75
N TYR A 3 17.70 -2.03 7.03
CA TYR A 3 16.69 -0.99 6.78
C TYR A 3 17.18 -0.07 5.66
N LEU A 4 16.38 0.08 4.61
CA LEU A 4 16.74 0.84 3.41
C LEU A 4 15.70 1.92 3.15
N THR A 5 16.14 3.10 2.70
CA THR A 5 15.28 4.25 2.47
C THR A 5 15.53 4.86 1.09
N PRO A 6 15.05 4.20 0.01
CA PRO A 6 15.23 4.69 -1.34
C PRO A 6 14.58 6.05 -1.57
N SER A 7 15.06 6.74 -2.59
CA SER A 7 14.58 8.05 -3.04
C SER A 7 13.63 7.98 -4.24
N THR A 8 13.57 6.82 -4.91
CA THR A 8 12.70 6.55 -6.07
C THR A 8 12.10 5.16 -6.00
N PHE A 9 11.01 4.93 -6.74
CA PHE A 9 10.41 3.59 -6.84
C PHE A 9 11.28 2.61 -7.62
N ASP A 10 12.00 3.06 -8.64
CA ASP A 10 12.99 2.24 -9.36
C ASP A 10 14.10 1.75 -8.43
N GLU A 11 14.61 2.62 -7.57
CA GLU A 11 15.59 2.24 -6.55
C GLU A 11 15.00 1.24 -5.55
N ALA A 12 13.76 1.47 -5.09
CA ALA A 12 13.07 0.52 -4.21
C ALA A 12 12.90 -0.87 -4.84
N SER A 13 12.53 -0.91 -6.12
CA SER A 13 12.37 -2.13 -6.91
C SER A 13 13.71 -2.87 -7.09
N ALA A 14 14.76 -2.13 -7.48
CA ALA A 14 16.09 -2.69 -7.66
C ALA A 14 16.68 -3.25 -6.36
N LEU A 15 16.47 -2.56 -5.22
CA LEU A 15 16.86 -3.05 -3.90
C LEU A 15 16.10 -4.33 -3.53
N ALA A 16 14.80 -4.40 -3.81
CA ALA A 16 14.00 -5.59 -3.56
C ALA A 16 14.44 -6.79 -4.42
N LEU A 17 14.76 -6.56 -5.69
CA LEU A 17 15.23 -7.61 -6.60
C LEU A 17 16.63 -8.11 -6.24
N GLY A 18 17.52 -7.21 -5.78
CA GLY A 18 18.89 -7.53 -5.37
C GLY A 18 19.02 -8.11 -3.95
N ALA A 19 17.97 -8.03 -3.14
CA ALA A 19 17.98 -8.53 -1.78
C ALA A 19 17.99 -10.06 -1.73
N THR A 20 18.87 -10.62 -0.90
CA THR A 20 18.84 -12.04 -0.54
C THR A 20 18.02 -12.23 0.73
N GLY A 21 16.98 -13.07 0.67
CA GLY A 21 16.15 -13.40 1.82
C GLY A 21 14.77 -12.73 1.79
N ALA A 22 14.09 -12.72 2.93
CA ALA A 22 12.74 -12.17 3.04
C ALA A 22 12.79 -10.63 2.96
N THR A 23 12.12 -10.06 1.97
CA THR A 23 12.02 -8.62 1.78
C THR A 23 10.59 -8.13 1.99
N ARG A 24 10.44 -7.00 2.68
CA ARG A 24 9.15 -6.33 2.86
C ARG A 24 9.29 -4.84 2.55
N PHE A 25 8.25 -4.26 1.95
CA PHE A 25 8.10 -2.82 1.84
C PHE A 25 7.42 -2.26 3.10
N LEU A 26 7.81 -1.06 3.48
CA LEU A 26 7.26 -0.31 4.59
C LEU A 26 6.59 0.97 4.08
N ALA A 27 5.28 1.02 4.21
CA ALA A 27 4.47 2.23 4.12
C ALA A 27 4.04 2.64 5.54
N GLY A 28 2.82 2.28 5.95
CA GLY A 28 2.27 2.61 7.26
C GLY A 28 2.91 1.88 8.45
N GLY A 29 3.32 0.63 8.26
CA GLY A 29 4.02 -0.17 9.29
C GLY A 29 3.12 -0.86 10.32
N THR A 30 1.80 -0.69 10.25
CA THR A 30 0.85 -1.17 11.27
C THR A 30 0.66 -2.69 11.26
N ASP A 31 0.94 -3.37 10.15
CA ASP A 31 1.02 -4.83 10.10
C ASP A 31 2.45 -5.32 10.28
N VAL A 32 3.37 -4.93 9.39
CA VAL A 32 4.73 -5.49 9.35
C VAL A 32 5.49 -5.30 10.67
N LEU A 33 5.43 -4.13 11.31
CA LEU A 33 6.14 -3.89 12.57
C LEU A 33 5.48 -4.62 13.74
N VAL A 34 4.16 -4.76 13.72
CA VAL A 34 3.41 -5.52 14.74
C VAL A 34 3.70 -7.01 14.63
N GLN A 35 3.69 -7.56 13.42
CA GLN A 35 4.04 -8.95 13.14
C GLN A 35 5.47 -9.26 13.59
N MET A 36 6.43 -8.36 13.32
CA MET A 36 7.81 -8.49 13.80
C MET A 36 7.88 -8.47 15.33
N HIS A 37 7.13 -7.58 16.00
CA HIS A 37 7.12 -7.48 17.45
C HIS A 37 6.47 -8.70 18.13
N ALA A 38 5.42 -9.26 17.52
CA ALA A 38 4.68 -10.41 18.02
C ALA A 38 5.42 -11.76 17.84
N GLY A 39 6.70 -11.74 17.48
CA GLY A 39 7.50 -12.96 17.25
C GLY A 39 7.29 -13.60 15.88
N GLY A 40 6.64 -12.88 14.94
CA GLY A 40 6.57 -13.29 13.54
C GLY A 40 7.92 -13.22 12.84
N ALA A 41 7.99 -13.75 11.61
CA ALA A 41 9.20 -13.73 10.81
C ALA A 41 9.67 -12.29 10.57
N THR A 42 10.89 -11.99 11.03
CA THR A 42 11.52 -10.69 10.77
C THR A 42 12.14 -10.74 9.38
N PRO A 43 11.82 -9.78 8.48
CA PRO A 43 12.41 -9.77 7.16
C PRO A 43 13.93 -9.51 7.25
N ASP A 44 14.67 -10.04 6.28
CA ASP A 44 16.09 -9.76 6.13
C ASP A 44 16.30 -8.32 5.65
N VAL A 45 15.38 -7.79 4.84
CA VAL A 45 15.41 -6.43 4.31
C VAL A 45 14.04 -5.75 4.45
N LEU A 46 14.03 -4.55 5.01
CA LEU A 46 12.86 -3.68 5.11
C LEU A 46 13.11 -2.39 4.32
N ILE A 47 12.31 -2.15 3.28
CA ILE A 47 12.47 -1.02 2.35
C ILE A 47 11.38 0.01 2.65
N ASP A 48 11.76 1.16 3.20
CA ASP A 48 10.87 2.26 3.55
C ASP A 48 10.63 3.20 2.37
N LEU A 49 9.38 3.20 1.88
CA LEU A 49 8.96 4.00 0.73
C LEU A 49 8.68 5.46 1.07
N LYS A 50 8.62 5.81 2.36
CA LYS A 50 8.13 7.13 2.84
C LYS A 50 8.99 8.32 2.45
N ARG A 51 10.20 8.11 1.92
CA ARG A 51 11.10 9.18 1.46
C ARG A 51 10.98 9.48 -0.03
N ILE A 52 10.25 8.66 -0.78
CA ILE A 52 10.04 8.86 -2.20
C ILE A 52 9.07 10.04 -2.38
N PRO A 53 9.37 11.04 -3.23
CA PRO A 53 8.46 12.15 -3.49
C PRO A 53 7.10 11.65 -4.02
N GLY A 54 6.01 12.30 -3.59
CA GLY A 54 4.65 12.02 -4.08
C GLY A 54 3.91 10.88 -3.38
N VAL A 55 4.57 10.08 -2.52
CA VAL A 55 3.93 8.94 -1.83
C VAL A 55 2.80 9.31 -0.86
N TYR A 56 2.67 10.59 -0.52
CA TYR A 56 1.61 11.13 0.35
C TYR A 56 0.60 12.00 -0.39
N ASP A 57 0.70 12.09 -1.72
CA ASP A 57 -0.16 12.96 -2.50
C ASP A 57 -1.54 12.32 -2.66
N ILE A 58 -2.58 13.16 -2.60
CA ILE A 58 -3.96 12.82 -2.95
C ILE A 58 -4.35 13.79 -4.06
N THR A 59 -4.48 13.28 -5.29
CA THR A 59 -4.61 14.11 -6.48
C THR A 59 -5.88 13.77 -7.23
N ARG A 60 -6.68 14.80 -7.53
CA ARG A 60 -7.80 14.71 -8.47
C ARG A 60 -7.24 14.51 -9.88
N THR A 61 -7.73 13.51 -10.59
CA THR A 61 -7.43 13.26 -12.00
C THR A 61 -8.70 13.38 -12.84
N ASP A 62 -8.57 13.34 -14.17
CA ASP A 62 -9.73 13.36 -15.06
C ASP A 62 -10.64 12.13 -14.88
N ASP A 63 -10.06 11.01 -14.46
CA ASP A 63 -10.73 9.72 -14.31
C ASP A 63 -11.09 9.36 -12.85
N GLY A 64 -10.84 10.26 -11.89
CA GLY A 64 -11.13 10.02 -10.47
C GLY A 64 -10.05 10.56 -9.53
N TRP A 65 -9.52 9.71 -8.65
CA TRP A 65 -8.48 10.08 -7.69
C TRP A 65 -7.25 9.17 -7.78
N SER A 66 -6.06 9.76 -7.71
CA SER A 66 -4.81 9.05 -7.44
C SER A 66 -4.35 9.32 -6.01
N ILE A 67 -4.00 8.26 -5.29
CA ILE A 67 -3.67 8.27 -3.87
C ILE A 67 -2.33 7.56 -3.68
N GLY A 68 -1.32 8.27 -3.19
CA GLY A 68 0.01 7.72 -2.98
C GLY A 68 0.04 6.54 -2.00
N VAL A 69 0.97 5.60 -2.20
CA VAL A 69 1.15 4.37 -1.40
C VAL A 69 1.24 4.60 0.11
N ALA A 70 1.74 5.76 0.54
CA ALA A 70 2.00 6.08 1.94
C ALA A 70 0.93 6.98 2.58
N VAL A 71 -0.14 7.34 1.86
CA VAL A 71 -1.25 8.14 2.41
C VAL A 71 -1.91 7.40 3.59
N PRO A 72 -1.87 7.95 4.82
CA PRO A 72 -2.53 7.34 5.96
C PRO A 72 -4.05 7.44 5.85
N GLY A 73 -4.77 6.46 6.43
CA GLY A 73 -6.23 6.44 6.46
C GLY A 73 -6.81 7.70 7.10
N ALA A 74 -6.24 8.19 8.20
CA ALA A 74 -6.67 9.44 8.83
C ALA A 74 -6.61 10.65 7.87
N VAL A 75 -5.56 10.77 7.04
CA VAL A 75 -5.41 11.87 6.08
C VAL A 75 -6.43 11.73 4.95
N LEU A 76 -6.67 10.50 4.49
CA LEU A 76 -7.64 10.21 3.45
C LEU A 76 -9.07 10.52 3.93
N CYS A 77 -9.43 10.15 5.16
CA CYS A 77 -10.74 10.41 5.74
C CYS A 77 -11.03 11.90 5.92
N GLU A 78 -10.00 12.70 6.23
CA GLU A 78 -10.10 14.16 6.36
C GLU A 78 -10.17 14.89 5.01
N HIS A 79 -9.94 14.21 3.88
CA HIS A 79 -9.92 14.81 2.56
C HIS A 79 -11.34 15.06 2.02
N ALA A 80 -11.92 16.21 2.36
CA ALA A 80 -13.33 16.56 2.14
C ALA A 80 -13.90 16.23 0.74
N ALA A 81 -13.19 16.54 -0.34
CA ALA A 81 -13.70 16.28 -1.70
C ALA A 81 -13.77 14.77 -2.03
N LEU A 82 -12.70 14.03 -1.73
CA LEU A 82 -12.65 12.57 -1.85
C LEU A 82 -13.74 11.91 -0.98
N SER A 83 -13.89 12.34 0.27
CA SER A 83 -14.91 11.80 1.18
C SER A 83 -16.35 12.08 0.70
N ALA A 84 -16.58 13.20 0.01
CA ALA A 84 -17.88 13.50 -0.57
C ALA A 84 -18.21 12.63 -1.80
N GLU A 85 -17.20 12.25 -2.58
CA GLU A 85 -17.38 11.49 -3.82
C GLU A 85 -17.30 9.97 -3.62
N TRP A 86 -16.49 9.51 -2.68
CA TRP A 86 -16.23 8.11 -2.39
C TRP A 86 -16.52 7.73 -0.93
N PRO A 87 -17.71 8.08 -0.38
CA PRO A 87 -17.98 7.94 1.05
C PRO A 87 -17.86 6.49 1.54
N GLY A 88 -18.26 5.50 0.72
CA GLY A 88 -18.15 4.08 1.10
C GLY A 88 -16.71 3.56 1.17
N VAL A 89 -15.82 4.06 0.31
CA VAL A 89 -14.38 3.73 0.38
C VAL A 89 -13.76 4.36 1.61
N VAL A 90 -14.09 5.62 1.88
CA VAL A 90 -13.61 6.35 3.07
C VAL A 90 -14.08 5.68 4.35
N GLU A 91 -15.37 5.33 4.44
CA GLU A 91 -15.92 4.62 5.60
C GLU A 91 -15.19 3.29 5.85
N ALA A 92 -14.98 2.49 4.81
CA ALA A 92 -14.25 1.22 4.94
C ALA A 92 -12.79 1.41 5.40
N ILE A 93 -12.13 2.48 4.94
CA ILE A 93 -10.79 2.83 5.40
C ILE A 93 -10.81 3.27 6.86
N ASP A 94 -11.80 4.06 7.30
CA ASP A 94 -11.93 4.55 8.68
C ASP A 94 -12.13 3.43 9.71
N LEU A 95 -12.66 2.27 9.29
CA LEU A 95 -12.82 1.08 10.14
C LEU A 95 -11.49 0.39 10.51
N ILE A 96 -10.37 0.75 9.87
CA ILE A 96 -9.06 0.11 10.11
C ILE A 96 -8.48 0.50 11.48
N GLY A 97 -8.68 -0.37 12.47
CA GLY A 97 -8.03 -0.27 13.77
C GLY A 97 -8.47 0.94 14.61
N SER A 98 -7.57 1.45 15.46
CA SER A 98 -7.83 2.62 16.31
C SER A 98 -7.36 3.92 15.66
N THR A 99 -7.65 5.07 16.27
CA THR A 99 -7.16 6.38 15.82
C THR A 99 -5.63 6.42 15.62
N GLN A 100 -4.85 5.75 16.48
CA GLN A 100 -3.39 5.67 16.32
C GLN A 100 -2.98 4.82 15.13
N VAL A 101 -3.73 3.74 14.86
CA VAL A 101 -3.54 2.90 13.66
C VAL A 101 -3.89 3.72 12.43
N GLN A 102 -5.02 4.43 12.41
CA GLN A 102 -5.44 5.30 11.30
C GLN A 102 -4.42 6.38 10.94
N GLY A 103 -3.72 6.93 11.93
CA GLY A 103 -2.66 7.91 11.69
C GLY A 103 -1.47 7.36 10.90
N ARG A 104 -1.39 6.03 10.70
CA ARG A 104 -0.28 5.36 10.02
C ARG A 104 -0.68 4.35 8.96
N ALA A 105 -1.72 3.55 9.19
CA ALA A 105 -2.21 2.55 8.26
C ALA A 105 -2.58 3.19 6.93
N THR A 106 -2.27 2.51 5.84
CA THR A 106 -2.51 2.98 4.47
C THR A 106 -3.42 1.99 3.76
N PRO A 107 -4.34 2.40 2.89
CA PRO A 107 -5.19 1.47 2.14
C PRO A 107 -4.35 0.50 1.28
N VAL A 108 -3.26 0.97 0.68
CA VAL A 108 -2.35 0.11 -0.10
C VAL A 108 -1.64 -0.91 0.81
N GLY A 109 -1.15 -0.49 1.98
CA GLY A 109 -0.60 -1.42 2.96
C GLY A 109 -1.59 -2.49 3.43
N ASN A 110 -2.86 -2.12 3.67
CA ASN A 110 -3.93 -3.06 4.04
C ASN A 110 -4.18 -4.09 2.93
N LEU A 111 -4.21 -3.63 1.67
CA LEU A 111 -4.29 -4.48 0.48
C LEU A 111 -3.09 -5.43 0.36
N MET A 112 -1.87 -4.90 0.46
CA MET A 112 -0.64 -5.66 0.26
C MET A 112 -0.32 -6.65 1.40
N ASN A 113 -0.92 -6.48 2.57
CA ASN A 113 -0.90 -7.50 3.62
C ASN A 113 -1.67 -8.76 3.20
N ALA A 114 -2.64 -8.63 2.27
CA ALA A 114 -3.46 -9.72 1.74
C ALA A 114 -4.11 -10.58 2.83
N SER A 115 -4.53 -9.94 3.93
CA SER A 115 -5.28 -10.60 4.99
C SER A 115 -6.73 -10.80 4.53
N PRO A 116 -7.35 -11.97 4.76
CA PRO A 116 -8.78 -12.16 4.53
C PRO A 116 -9.68 -11.23 5.37
N ALA A 117 -9.12 -10.59 6.40
CA ALA A 117 -9.80 -9.65 7.29
C ALA A 117 -9.50 -8.17 6.95
N ALA A 118 -9.02 -7.87 5.73
CA ALA A 118 -8.71 -6.50 5.32
C ALA A 118 -9.99 -5.68 5.10
N ASP A 119 -10.20 -4.64 5.91
CA ASP A 119 -11.45 -3.87 5.94
C ASP A 119 -11.69 -3.04 4.67
N SER A 120 -10.64 -2.42 4.11
CA SER A 120 -10.81 -1.54 2.94
C SER A 120 -10.95 -2.30 1.63
N VAL A 121 -10.42 -3.52 1.54
CA VAL A 121 -10.31 -4.28 0.28
C VAL A 121 -11.68 -4.56 -0.36
N PRO A 122 -12.73 -5.04 0.36
CA PRO A 122 -14.05 -5.24 -0.25
C PRO A 122 -14.65 -3.97 -0.84
N ALA A 123 -14.51 -2.83 -0.18
CA ALA A 123 -15.01 -1.55 -0.68
C ALA A 123 -14.23 -1.07 -1.92
N LEU A 124 -12.91 -1.27 -1.93
CA LEU A 124 -12.07 -0.98 -3.09
C LEU A 124 -12.43 -1.85 -4.30
N ILE A 125 -12.72 -3.14 -4.10
CA ILE A 125 -13.23 -4.02 -5.16
C ILE A 125 -14.58 -3.53 -5.67
N ALA A 126 -15.52 -3.22 -4.77
CA ALA A 126 -16.84 -2.71 -5.16
C ALA A 126 -16.77 -1.37 -5.92
N ALA A 127 -15.75 -0.54 -5.61
CA ALA A 127 -15.47 0.72 -6.29
C ALA A 127 -14.80 0.54 -7.67
N GLY A 128 -14.36 -0.68 -8.03
CA GLY A 128 -13.57 -0.90 -9.24
C GLY A 128 -12.17 -0.28 -9.17
N ALA A 129 -11.62 -0.12 -7.95
CA ALA A 129 -10.34 0.52 -7.74
C ALA A 129 -9.19 -0.27 -8.38
N GLU A 130 -8.15 0.45 -8.79
CA GLU A 130 -6.94 -0.11 -9.38
C GLU A 130 -5.70 0.34 -8.60
N VAL A 131 -4.59 -0.37 -8.74
CA VAL A 131 -3.29 0.06 -8.23
C VAL A 131 -2.28 0.18 -9.36
N SER A 132 -1.43 1.21 -9.30
CA SER A 132 -0.23 1.32 -10.15
C SER A 132 0.85 0.40 -9.61
N VAL A 133 1.40 -0.45 -10.47
CA VAL A 133 2.51 -1.36 -10.16
C VAL A 133 3.70 -1.01 -11.05
N LEU A 134 4.81 -0.66 -10.43
CA LEU A 134 6.12 -0.59 -11.08
C LEU A 134 6.77 -1.98 -11.03
N GLY A 135 7.01 -2.57 -12.20
CA GLY A 135 7.72 -3.82 -12.35
C GLY A 135 9.24 -3.64 -12.25
N ALA A 136 9.93 -4.73 -11.89
CA ALA A 136 11.39 -4.73 -11.77
C ALA A 136 12.15 -4.52 -13.09
N ASP A 137 11.44 -4.66 -14.23
CA ASP A 137 11.92 -4.34 -15.57
C ASP A 137 11.68 -2.86 -15.97
N GLY A 138 11.13 -2.05 -15.06
CA GLY A 138 10.75 -0.67 -15.28
C GLY A 138 9.39 -0.49 -15.97
N SER A 139 8.65 -1.57 -16.23
CA SER A 139 7.29 -1.48 -16.75
C SER A 139 6.34 -0.88 -15.71
N SER A 140 5.39 -0.06 -16.14
CA SER A 140 4.31 0.44 -15.30
C SER A 140 2.98 -0.07 -15.82
N ARG A 141 2.16 -0.61 -14.93
CA ARG A 141 0.84 -1.15 -15.26
C ARG A 141 -0.17 -0.83 -14.17
N ARG A 142 -1.45 -0.77 -14.55
CA ARG A 142 -2.56 -0.83 -13.59
C ARG A 142 -3.00 -2.27 -13.37
N MET A 143 -3.43 -2.57 -12.15
CA MET A 143 -3.97 -3.87 -11.75
C MET A 143 -5.22 -3.62 -10.91
N ALA A 144 -6.33 -4.29 -11.22
CA ALA A 144 -7.54 -4.19 -10.41
C ALA A 144 -7.26 -4.68 -8.99
N VAL A 145 -7.85 -4.03 -7.99
CA VAL A 145 -7.65 -4.40 -6.58
C VAL A 145 -8.09 -5.86 -6.32
N GLU A 146 -9.11 -6.34 -7.02
CA GLU A 146 -9.59 -7.73 -6.90
C GLU A 146 -8.57 -8.78 -7.37
N ASP A 147 -7.67 -8.42 -8.29
CA ASP A 147 -6.65 -9.30 -8.84
C ASP A 147 -5.37 -9.34 -7.98
N VAL A 148 -5.23 -8.44 -7.00
CA VAL A 148 -4.02 -8.36 -6.18
C VAL A 148 -3.91 -9.56 -5.22
N PRO A 149 -4.91 -9.90 -4.37
CA PRO A 149 -4.78 -11.01 -3.43
C PRO A 149 -5.07 -12.37 -4.08
N THR A 150 -4.13 -13.32 -3.98
CA THR A 150 -4.29 -14.70 -4.50
C THR A 150 -4.49 -15.72 -3.37
N GLY A 151 -4.65 -15.25 -2.13
CA GLY A 151 -4.88 -16.02 -0.92
C GLY A 151 -4.27 -15.37 0.32
N PRO A 152 -4.45 -15.97 1.51
CA PRO A 152 -3.99 -15.37 2.77
C PRO A 152 -2.49 -15.05 2.75
N GLY A 153 -2.13 -13.77 2.87
CA GLY A 153 -0.76 -13.26 2.88
C GLY A 153 -0.01 -13.40 1.55
N ARG A 154 -0.72 -13.64 0.43
CA ARG A 154 -0.15 -13.83 -0.90
C ARG A 154 -0.79 -12.90 -1.91
N THR A 155 0.04 -12.32 -2.77
CA THR A 155 -0.40 -11.42 -3.84
C THR A 155 0.08 -11.90 -5.21
N ALA A 156 -0.51 -11.36 -6.28
CA ALA A 156 -0.15 -11.62 -7.67
C ALA A 156 1.11 -10.84 -8.15
N LEU A 157 1.76 -10.09 -7.25
CA LEU A 157 2.90 -9.24 -7.57
C LEU A 157 4.17 -10.09 -7.72
N ALA A 158 4.97 -9.79 -8.75
CA ALA A 158 6.23 -10.46 -8.99
C ALA A 158 7.32 -9.95 -8.02
N PRO A 159 8.40 -10.71 -7.80
CA PRO A 159 9.55 -10.23 -7.04
C PRO A 159 10.09 -8.91 -7.61
N GLY A 160 10.22 -7.91 -6.74
CA GLY A 160 10.67 -6.56 -7.12
C GLY A 160 9.55 -5.62 -7.56
N ASP A 161 8.32 -6.10 -7.77
CA ASP A 161 7.20 -5.21 -8.05
C ASP A 161 6.92 -4.28 -6.85
N VAL A 162 6.63 -3.02 -7.14
CA VAL A 162 6.29 -2.00 -6.14
C VAL A 162 4.95 -1.35 -6.49
N VAL A 163 4.01 -1.38 -5.56
CA VAL A 163 2.78 -0.60 -5.68
C VAL A 163 3.08 0.85 -5.34
N THR A 164 2.73 1.77 -6.24
CA THR A 164 3.06 3.20 -6.10
C THR A 164 1.86 4.05 -5.69
N GLU A 165 0.68 3.73 -6.23
CA GLU A 165 -0.55 4.51 -6.09
C GLU A 165 -1.80 3.61 -6.11
N LEU A 166 -2.85 4.06 -5.44
CA LEU A 166 -4.22 3.56 -5.53
C LEU A 166 -5.05 4.55 -6.38
N HIS A 167 -5.86 4.02 -7.28
CA HIS A 167 -6.77 4.77 -8.15
C HIS A 167 -8.21 4.44 -7.77
N LEU A 168 -9.01 5.48 -7.54
CA LEU A 168 -10.47 5.40 -7.34
C LEU A 168 -11.18 6.05 -8.52
#